data_AF-A0AA36GUU6-F1
#
_entry.id   AF-A0AA36GUU6-F1
#
_cell.length_a   1.000
_cell.length_b   1.000
_cell.length_c   1.000
_cell.angle_alpha   90.00
_cell.angle_beta   90.00
_cell.angle_gamma   90.00
#
_symmetry.space_group_name_H-M   'P 1'
#
loop_
_entity.id
_entity.type
_entity.pdbx_description
1 polymer ?
#
loop_
_entity_poly.entity_id
_entity_poly.type
_entity_poly.pdbx_seq_one_letter_code
_entity_poly.pdbx_strand_id
1 'polypeptide(L)'
;MSSPTLEVLDYEMLSQNISSILSDPLFNNTDVEYEYKLFENYFPLLLMLISLPQNETESLEKYMKQRTYAELKRMIDEKQKESDITELISELEANNTDLSEFISVVDNQKYASLIEAYHNASIYNAIRGVWSSQLNPLLPPIDQLAILEYFAERRLNEHFRMSFWAKLWAAIRAWITGKQELIECNADEPRCMRRIIEKLPLEARVELDRAAETEDVATVENIITEELINQPQSARVEYELWKSANVPPQPLLDIIADKTDTEERALERLRTYDLLNSIKDYYRAMIESRSQADQEEIRRFFQRMNDTFARCFNPIKDRYEYRY
;
A
#
# COMPACT_ATOMS: atom_id res chain seq x y z
N MET A 1 -12.36 2.67 -57.66
CA MET A 1 -11.46 1.74 -56.94
C MET A 1 -10.16 2.49 -56.70
N SER A 2 -9.93 2.91 -55.46
CA SER A 2 -8.71 3.61 -55.04
C SER A 2 -8.47 3.21 -53.57
N SER A 3 -7.34 2.56 -53.30
CA SER A 3 -6.92 2.14 -51.95
C SER A 3 -6.57 3.36 -51.09
N PRO A 4 -6.82 3.34 -49.77
CA PRO A 4 -6.25 4.31 -48.85
C PRO A 4 -4.81 3.90 -48.48
N THR A 5 -3.88 4.83 -48.67
CA THR A 5 -2.50 4.80 -48.16
C THR A 5 -2.51 4.96 -46.64
N LEU A 6 -1.82 4.07 -45.95
CA LEU A 6 -1.49 4.17 -44.53
C LEU A 6 -0.48 5.31 -44.34
N GLU A 7 -0.87 6.39 -43.69
CA GLU A 7 0.09 7.36 -43.13
C GLU A 7 0.73 6.72 -41.89
N VAL A 8 2.01 6.36 -42.02
CA VAL A 8 2.84 5.93 -40.90
C VAL A 8 3.21 7.18 -40.11
N LEU A 9 2.61 7.33 -38.93
CA LEU A 9 2.98 8.34 -37.95
C LEU A 9 4.42 8.07 -37.47
N ASP A 10 5.31 9.00 -37.77
CA ASP A 10 6.74 8.93 -37.51
C ASP A 10 7.03 9.10 -36.01
N TYR A 11 7.46 8.01 -35.37
CA TYR A 11 7.70 7.91 -33.92
C TYR A 11 8.86 8.81 -33.44
N GLU A 12 9.68 9.35 -34.36
CA GLU A 12 10.83 10.19 -34.03
C GLU A 12 10.46 11.65 -33.69
N MET A 13 9.28 12.16 -34.06
CA MET A 13 8.86 13.51 -33.64
C MET A 13 8.40 13.58 -32.18
N LEU A 14 7.95 12.48 -31.57
CA LEU A 14 7.55 12.45 -30.16
C LEU A 14 8.75 12.31 -29.20
N SER A 15 9.88 11.76 -29.66
CA SER A 15 11.08 11.56 -28.82
C SER A 15 11.94 12.83 -28.69
N GLN A 16 11.85 13.75 -29.65
CA GLN A 16 12.60 15.01 -29.62
C GLN A 16 12.00 16.07 -28.70
N ASN A 17 10.70 15.98 -28.38
CA ASN A 17 10.06 16.93 -27.45
C ASN A 17 10.31 16.58 -25.97
N ILE A 18 10.67 15.34 -25.67
CA ILE A 18 10.99 14.88 -24.30
C ILE A 18 12.45 15.17 -23.96
N SER A 19 13.34 15.17 -24.96
CA SER A 19 14.78 15.38 -24.76
C SER A 19 15.18 16.86 -24.65
N SER A 20 14.34 17.81 -25.08
CA SER A 20 14.63 19.24 -24.97
C SER A 20 14.23 19.88 -23.63
N ILE A 21 13.50 19.17 -22.76
CA ILE A 21 13.18 19.61 -21.38
C ILE A 21 14.26 19.14 -20.38
N LEU A 22 15.16 18.25 -20.79
CA LEU A 22 16.20 17.66 -19.94
C LEU A 22 17.60 18.15 -20.33
N SER A 23 17.82 19.47 -20.33
CA SER A 23 19.15 20.05 -20.53
C SER A 23 19.36 21.35 -19.73
N ASP A 24 19.65 21.19 -18.44
CA ASP A 24 20.55 21.97 -17.55
C ASP A 24 20.30 23.47 -17.23
N PRO A 25 20.91 24.06 -16.16
CA PRO A 25 21.49 23.51 -14.92
C PRO A 25 21.07 24.31 -13.64
N LEU A 26 21.57 23.90 -12.45
CA LEU A 26 21.46 24.53 -11.11
C LEU A 26 20.25 24.10 -10.25
N PHE A 27 20.15 22.81 -9.96
CA PHE A 27 19.58 22.39 -8.67
C PHE A 27 20.56 22.78 -7.56
N ASN A 28 20.28 23.88 -6.89
CA ASN A 28 20.85 24.13 -5.56
C ASN A 28 20.35 23.00 -4.65
N ASN A 29 21.20 22.00 -4.43
CA ASN A 29 21.06 21.00 -3.37
C ASN A 29 21.02 21.73 -2.02
N THR A 30 19.80 22.08 -1.61
CA THR A 30 19.42 22.41 -0.24
C THR A 30 18.22 21.55 0.16
N ASP A 31 18.10 20.34 -0.41
CA ASP A 31 17.46 19.26 0.31
C ASP A 31 18.40 18.94 1.49
N VAL A 32 18.20 19.64 2.60
CA VAL A 32 18.70 19.18 3.90
C VAL A 32 18.15 17.76 4.04
N GLU A 33 19.04 16.78 4.05
CA GLU A 33 18.73 15.37 4.20
C GLU A 33 18.03 15.21 5.55
N TYR A 34 16.70 15.26 5.54
CA TYR A 34 15.88 15.08 6.73
C TYR A 34 16.00 13.62 7.14
N GLU A 35 16.80 13.36 8.17
CA GLU A 35 16.91 12.04 8.77
C GLU A 35 15.72 11.82 9.70
N TYR A 36 14.80 10.94 9.29
CA TYR A 36 13.65 10.60 10.10
C TYR A 36 14.08 9.82 11.35
N LYS A 37 13.81 10.40 12.52
CA LYS A 37 14.16 9.81 13.80
C LYS A 37 13.06 8.90 14.31
N LEU A 38 13.00 7.69 13.73
CA LEU A 38 11.98 6.67 14.04
C LEU A 38 11.80 6.47 15.55
N PHE A 39 12.90 6.29 16.29
CA PHE A 39 12.85 5.97 17.71
C PHE A 39 12.37 7.12 18.60
N GLU A 40 12.79 8.36 18.30
CA GLU A 40 12.30 9.54 19.03
C GLU A 40 10.79 9.69 18.83
N ASN A 41 10.31 9.46 17.60
CA ASN A 41 8.91 9.57 17.23
C ASN A 41 8.01 8.44 17.73
N TYR A 42 8.59 7.30 18.12
CA TYR A 42 7.88 6.12 18.63
C TYR A 42 8.36 5.72 20.03
N PHE A 43 8.92 6.65 20.80
CA PHE A 43 9.48 6.32 22.11
C PHE A 43 8.45 5.72 23.09
N PRO A 44 7.23 6.28 23.24
CA PRO A 44 6.18 5.65 24.05
C PRO A 44 5.85 4.22 23.61
N LEU A 45 5.82 3.99 22.29
CA LEU A 45 5.56 2.68 21.70
C LEU A 45 6.66 1.68 22.04
N LEU A 46 7.93 2.10 21.97
CA LEU A 46 9.08 1.28 22.33
C LEU A 46 8.97 0.77 23.77
N LEU A 47 8.67 1.66 24.72
CA LEU A 47 8.54 1.31 26.14
C LEU A 47 7.43 0.28 26.36
N MET A 48 6.27 0.49 25.74
CA MET A 48 5.19 -0.48 25.78
C MET A 48 5.64 -1.84 25.23
N LEU A 49 6.25 -1.87 24.05
CA LEU A 49 6.69 -3.12 23.41
C LEU A 49 7.67 -3.92 24.29
N ILE A 50 8.58 -3.23 24.99
CA ILE A 50 9.52 -3.86 25.93
C ILE A 50 8.79 -4.45 27.14
N SER A 51 7.72 -3.80 27.58
CA SER A 51 6.92 -4.24 28.73
C SER A 51 5.97 -5.41 28.42
N LEU A 52 5.81 -5.79 27.14
CA LEU A 52 4.89 -6.84 26.75
C LEU A 52 5.34 -8.22 27.27
N PRO A 53 4.40 -9.06 27.71
CA PRO A 53 4.65 -10.46 27.97
C PRO A 53 5.31 -11.18 26.78
N GLN A 54 6.12 -12.21 27.07
CA GLN A 54 6.87 -12.93 26.05
C GLN A 54 5.97 -13.58 24.98
N ASN A 55 4.82 -14.13 25.37
CA ASN A 55 3.84 -14.73 24.44
C ASN A 55 3.24 -13.69 23.46
N GLU A 56 3.03 -12.46 23.91
CA GLU A 56 2.53 -11.37 23.07
C GLU A 56 3.62 -10.89 22.12
N THR A 57 4.85 -10.76 22.60
CA THR A 57 6.02 -10.45 21.77
C THR A 57 6.24 -11.52 20.68
N GLU A 58 6.15 -12.80 21.03
CA GLU A 58 6.26 -13.92 20.07
C GLU A 58 5.13 -13.88 19.01
N SER A 59 3.93 -13.43 19.39
CA SER A 59 2.81 -13.25 18.46
C SER A 59 3.09 -12.12 17.46
N LEU A 60 3.62 -10.98 17.93
CA LEU A 60 4.04 -9.87 17.07
C LEU A 60 5.14 -10.29 16.10
N GLU A 61 6.14 -11.04 16.57
CA GLU A 61 7.19 -11.58 15.71
C GLU A 61 6.64 -12.53 14.64
N LYS A 62 5.62 -13.33 14.98
CA LYS A 62 4.95 -14.22 14.03
C LYS A 62 4.29 -13.40 12.92
N TYR A 63 3.55 -12.34 13.26
CA TYR A 63 2.94 -11.47 12.26
C TYR A 63 3.98 -10.79 11.37
N MET A 64 5.09 -10.33 11.95
CA MET A 64 6.21 -9.78 11.19
C MET A 64 6.81 -10.81 10.21
N LYS A 65 7.05 -12.06 10.65
CA LYS A 65 7.56 -13.16 9.81
C LYS A 65 6.57 -13.54 8.70
N GLN A 66 5.27 -13.49 9.00
CA GLN A 66 4.19 -13.77 8.05
C GLN A 66 3.85 -12.58 7.14
N ARG A 67 4.40 -11.39 7.42
CA ARG A 67 4.14 -10.12 6.71
C ARG A 67 2.68 -9.67 6.78
N THR A 68 2.05 -9.98 7.89
CA THR A 68 0.67 -9.61 8.22
C THR A 68 0.69 -8.34 9.05
N TYR A 69 1.03 -7.23 8.39
CA TYR A 69 1.29 -5.95 9.08
C TYR A 69 0.01 -5.29 9.59
N ALA A 70 -1.15 -5.63 9.01
CA ALA A 70 -2.44 -5.17 9.51
C ALA A 70 -2.72 -5.76 10.91
N GLU A 71 -2.43 -7.04 11.11
CA GLU A 71 -2.62 -7.76 12.36
C GLU A 71 -1.60 -7.34 13.42
N LEU A 72 -0.34 -7.16 13.01
CA LEU A 72 0.71 -6.59 13.86
C LEU A 72 0.28 -5.21 14.38
N LYS A 73 -0.14 -4.32 13.48
CA LYS A 73 -0.57 -2.97 13.85
C LYS A 73 -1.79 -3.00 14.78
N ARG A 74 -2.82 -3.76 14.43
CA ARG A 74 -4.05 -3.89 15.25
C ARG A 74 -3.74 -4.36 16.67
N MET A 75 -2.90 -5.38 16.83
CA MET A 75 -2.52 -5.88 18.14
C MET A 75 -1.77 -4.80 18.95
N ILE A 76 -0.86 -4.07 18.32
CA ILE A 76 -0.13 -2.96 18.96
C ILE A 76 -1.10 -1.84 19.37
N ASP A 77 -2.03 -1.44 18.51
CA ASP A 77 -3.02 -0.39 18.79
C ASP A 77 -3.97 -0.79 19.93
N GLU A 78 -4.37 -2.06 19.99
CA GLU A 78 -5.16 -2.62 21.10
C GLU A 78 -4.37 -2.52 22.42
N LYS A 79 -3.09 -2.90 22.41
CA LYS A 79 -2.22 -2.79 23.59
C LYS A 79 -1.91 -1.36 24.00
N GLN A 80 -1.79 -0.45 23.06
CA GLN A 80 -1.60 0.96 23.36
C GLN A 80 -2.82 1.57 24.07
N LYS A 81 -4.04 1.10 23.78
CA LYS A 81 -5.27 1.52 24.48
C LYS A 81 -5.38 0.95 25.90
N GLU A 82 -4.83 -0.24 26.12
CA GLU A 82 -4.81 -0.90 27.43
C GLU A 82 -3.68 -0.37 28.34
N SER A 83 -2.60 0.13 27.75
CA SER A 83 -1.39 0.54 28.46
C SER A 83 -1.48 1.98 28.94
N ASP A 84 -1.56 2.19 30.26
CA ASP A 84 -1.32 3.51 30.87
C ASP A 84 0.18 3.71 31.10
N ILE A 85 0.88 4.12 30.04
CA ILE A 85 2.32 4.41 30.06
C ILE A 85 2.64 5.87 30.43
N THR A 86 1.62 6.65 30.81
CA THR A 86 1.75 8.09 31.08
C THR A 86 2.72 8.38 32.24
N GLU A 87 2.70 7.53 33.26
CA GLU A 87 3.60 7.63 34.42
C GLU A 87 5.06 7.30 34.02
N LEU A 88 5.27 6.25 33.22
CA LEU A 88 6.59 5.82 32.75
C LEU A 88 7.25 6.86 31.82
N ILE A 89 6.47 7.47 30.93
CA ILE A 89 6.95 8.51 30.02
C ILE A 89 7.40 9.74 30.83
N SER A 90 6.60 10.15 31.82
CA SER A 90 6.92 11.29 32.68
C SER A 90 8.21 11.09 33.47
N GLU A 91 8.47 9.87 33.97
CA GLU A 91 9.72 9.53 34.68
C GLU A 91 10.95 9.53 33.77
N LEU A 92 10.80 9.09 32.51
CA LEU A 92 11.91 8.99 31.56
C LEU A 92 12.26 10.34 30.92
N GLU A 93 11.26 11.17 30.61
CA GLU A 93 11.47 12.55 30.14
C GLU A 93 12.19 13.40 31.20
N ALA A 94 11.87 13.19 32.48
CA ALA A 94 12.57 13.85 33.59
C ALA A 94 14.04 13.43 33.73
N ASN A 95 14.40 12.22 33.28
CA ASN A 95 15.74 11.64 33.43
C ASN A 95 16.66 11.85 32.22
N ASN A 96 16.16 12.41 31.11
CA ASN A 96 16.92 12.76 29.91
C ASN A 96 17.81 11.60 29.38
N THR A 97 17.27 10.39 29.42
CA THR A 97 17.98 9.15 29.04
C THR A 97 18.24 9.07 27.53
N ASP A 98 19.52 8.92 27.15
CA ASP A 98 19.93 8.66 25.76
C ASP A 98 19.69 7.18 25.42
N LEU A 99 18.87 6.96 24.39
CA LEU A 99 18.40 5.63 23.98
C LEU A 99 19.26 5.01 22.88
N SER A 100 20.24 5.74 22.37
CA SER A 100 21.18 5.22 21.38
C SER A 100 21.95 3.98 21.90
N GLU A 101 22.27 3.96 23.20
CA GLU A 101 22.86 2.78 23.86
C GLU A 101 21.87 1.62 24.00
N PHE A 102 20.57 1.87 24.16
CA PHE A 102 19.55 0.83 24.31
C PHE A 102 19.42 -0.03 23.05
N ILE A 103 19.46 0.59 21.87
CA ILE A 103 19.34 -0.09 20.57
C ILE A 103 20.60 -0.91 20.25
N SER A 104 21.76 -0.52 20.81
CA SER A 104 23.03 -1.22 20.59
C SER A 104 23.09 -2.63 21.20
N VAL A 105 22.18 -2.94 22.13
CA VAL A 105 22.04 -4.26 22.73
C VAL A 105 21.31 -5.19 21.77
N VAL A 106 21.94 -6.30 21.40
CA VAL A 106 21.44 -7.26 20.38
C VAL A 106 20.00 -7.73 20.65
N ASP A 107 19.65 -7.98 21.92
CA ASP A 107 18.30 -8.44 22.29
C ASP A 107 17.20 -7.38 22.09
N ASN A 108 17.57 -6.10 21.93
CA ASN A 108 16.63 -5.00 21.71
C ASN A 108 16.38 -4.71 20.23
N GLN A 109 17.17 -5.28 19.32
CA GLN A 109 16.99 -5.14 17.88
C GLN A 109 15.62 -5.65 17.41
N LYS A 110 15.06 -6.66 18.07
CA LYS A 110 13.70 -7.15 17.78
C LYS A 110 12.63 -6.07 17.96
N TYR A 111 12.75 -5.23 18.98
CA TYR A 111 11.80 -4.15 19.23
C TYR A 111 11.95 -3.03 18.20
N ALA A 112 13.18 -2.77 17.74
CA ALA A 112 13.41 -1.87 16.62
C ALA A 112 12.70 -2.35 15.34
N SER A 113 12.84 -3.63 14.99
CA SER A 113 12.15 -4.22 13.84
C SER A 113 10.62 -4.17 13.99
N LEU A 114 10.09 -4.34 15.20
CA LEU A 114 8.65 -4.22 15.46
C LEU A 114 8.14 -2.78 15.27
N ILE A 115 8.90 -1.78 15.72
CA ILE A 115 8.55 -0.36 15.52
C ILE A 115 8.59 0.00 14.04
N GLU A 116 9.62 -0.47 13.31
CA GLU A 116 9.74 -0.25 11.87
C GLU A 116 8.56 -0.90 11.13
N ALA A 117 8.20 -2.14 11.46
CA ALA A 117 7.04 -2.81 10.89
C ALA A 117 5.73 -2.06 11.19
N TYR A 118 5.56 -1.56 12.42
CA TYR A 118 4.41 -0.74 12.81
C TYR A 118 4.34 0.58 12.02
N HIS A 119 5.49 1.23 11.84
CA HIS A 119 5.59 2.45 11.03
C HIS A 119 5.24 2.18 9.56
N ASN A 120 5.78 1.11 8.98
CA ASN A 120 5.46 0.69 7.62
C ASN A 120 3.97 0.35 7.46
N ALA A 121 3.36 -0.29 8.46
CA ALA A 121 1.92 -0.54 8.50
C ALA A 121 1.11 0.76 8.47
N SER A 122 1.53 1.77 9.23
CA SER A 122 0.90 3.10 9.24
C SER A 122 1.03 3.80 7.88
N ILE A 123 2.19 3.70 7.22
CA ILE A 123 2.40 4.21 5.86
C ILE A 123 1.45 3.52 4.88
N TYR A 124 1.41 2.18 4.90
CA TYR A 124 0.51 1.43 4.03
C TYR A 124 -0.96 1.73 4.30
N ASN A 125 -1.35 1.99 5.54
CA ASN A 125 -2.72 2.39 5.87
C ASN A 125 -3.07 3.76 5.25
N ALA A 126 -2.18 4.74 5.33
CA ALA A 126 -2.38 6.03 4.68
C ALA A 126 -2.45 5.92 3.15
N ILE A 127 -1.55 5.13 2.54
CA ILE A 127 -1.56 4.82 1.10
C ILE A 127 -2.91 4.17 0.71
N ARG A 128 -3.37 3.19 1.50
CA ARG A 128 -4.69 2.57 1.33
C ARG A 128 -5.79 3.61 1.41
N GLY A 129 -5.74 4.53 2.37
CA GLY A 129 -6.71 5.62 2.51
C GLY A 129 -6.84 6.46 1.23
N VAL A 130 -5.71 6.85 0.62
CA VAL A 130 -5.71 7.57 -0.66
C VAL A 130 -6.29 6.69 -1.78
N TRP A 131 -5.92 5.42 -1.86
CA TRP A 131 -6.46 4.52 -2.87
C TRP A 131 -7.98 4.34 -2.73
N SER A 132 -8.44 4.14 -1.50
CA SER A 132 -9.85 4.00 -1.14
C SER A 132 -10.64 5.27 -1.47
N SER A 133 -10.06 6.47 -1.36
CA SER A 133 -10.73 7.71 -1.79
C SER A 133 -11.19 7.70 -3.25
N GLN A 134 -10.39 7.09 -4.13
CA GLN A 134 -10.66 7.03 -5.56
C GLN A 134 -11.52 5.82 -5.94
N LEU A 135 -11.32 4.69 -5.25
CA LEU A 135 -11.93 3.41 -5.62
C LEU A 135 -13.24 3.11 -4.89
N ASN A 136 -13.37 3.46 -3.60
CA ASN A 136 -14.57 3.14 -2.81
C ASN A 136 -15.88 3.71 -3.39
N PRO A 137 -15.92 4.92 -4.00
CA PRO A 137 -17.13 5.42 -4.63
C PRO A 137 -17.63 4.57 -5.82
N LEU A 138 -16.74 3.78 -6.42
CA LEU A 138 -17.01 3.00 -7.64
C LEU A 138 -17.11 1.50 -7.35
N LEU A 139 -16.29 1.01 -6.43
CA LEU A 139 -16.10 -0.40 -6.14
C LEU A 139 -15.92 -0.60 -4.63
N PRO A 140 -16.88 -1.23 -3.94
CA PRO A 140 -16.81 -1.45 -2.49
C PRO A 140 -15.58 -2.28 -2.06
N PRO A 141 -15.08 -2.13 -0.81
CA PRO A 141 -13.87 -2.82 -0.33
C PRO A 141 -13.88 -4.35 -0.48
N ILE A 142 -15.02 -5.00 -0.26
CA ILE A 142 -15.16 -6.46 -0.43
C ILE A 142 -15.05 -6.89 -1.90
N ASP A 143 -15.55 -6.08 -2.82
CA ASP A 143 -15.45 -6.29 -4.26
C ASP A 143 -13.97 -6.11 -4.71
N GLN A 144 -13.26 -5.12 -4.16
CA GLN A 144 -11.83 -4.93 -4.40
C GLN A 144 -11.02 -6.16 -3.96
N LEU A 145 -11.30 -6.69 -2.75
CA LEU A 145 -10.66 -7.89 -2.24
C LEU A 145 -10.94 -9.11 -3.13
N ALA A 146 -12.19 -9.28 -3.58
CA ALA A 146 -12.58 -10.38 -4.46
C ALA A 146 -11.78 -10.40 -5.77
N ILE A 147 -11.58 -9.22 -6.38
CA ILE A 147 -10.79 -9.09 -7.61
C ILE A 147 -9.30 -9.32 -7.35
N LEU A 148 -8.76 -8.83 -6.24
CA LEU A 148 -7.38 -9.12 -5.82
C LEU A 148 -7.14 -10.62 -5.66
N GLU A 149 -8.05 -11.33 -4.99
CA GLU A 149 -7.97 -12.78 -4.83
C GLU A 149 -8.05 -13.51 -6.16
N TYR A 150 -8.95 -13.11 -7.06
CA TYR A 150 -9.03 -13.68 -8.41
C TYR A 150 -7.69 -13.60 -9.13
N PHE A 151 -7.04 -12.43 -9.14
CA PHE A 151 -5.75 -12.28 -9.81
C PHE A 151 -4.61 -13.00 -9.09
N ALA A 152 -4.65 -13.10 -7.76
CA ALA A 152 -3.70 -13.91 -6.99
C ALA A 152 -3.82 -15.40 -7.35
N GLU A 153 -5.04 -15.95 -7.39
CA GLU A 153 -5.31 -17.33 -7.81
C GLU A 153 -4.88 -17.58 -9.26
N ARG A 154 -5.23 -16.66 -10.18
CA ARG A 154 -4.86 -16.75 -11.59
C ARG A 154 -3.34 -16.78 -11.76
N ARG A 155 -2.62 -15.90 -11.05
CA ARG A 155 -1.15 -15.86 -11.06
C ARG A 155 -0.56 -17.18 -10.56
N LEU A 156 -1.04 -17.71 -9.43
CA LEU A 156 -0.59 -19.00 -8.90
C LEU A 156 -0.82 -20.15 -9.90
N ASN A 157 -1.98 -20.16 -10.56
CA ASN A 157 -2.32 -21.15 -11.59
C ASN A 157 -1.42 -21.04 -12.83
N GLU A 158 -1.14 -19.81 -13.29
CA GLU A 158 -0.21 -19.56 -14.40
C GLU A 158 1.21 -20.02 -14.04
N HIS A 159 1.72 -19.67 -12.85
CA HIS A 159 3.01 -20.15 -12.33
C HIS A 159 3.08 -21.67 -12.21
N PHE A 160 2.00 -22.32 -11.76
CA PHE A 160 1.94 -23.77 -11.68
C PHE A 160 2.07 -24.40 -13.09
N ARG A 161 1.38 -23.82 -14.08
CA ARG A 161 1.36 -24.28 -15.47
C ARG A 161 2.62 -23.91 -16.27
N MET A 162 3.49 -23.02 -15.77
CA MET A 162 4.75 -22.68 -16.44
C MET A 162 5.66 -23.91 -16.58
N SER A 163 6.23 -24.08 -17.77
CA SER A 163 7.24 -25.11 -18.03
C SER A 163 8.50 -24.86 -17.19
N PHE A 164 9.29 -25.93 -16.95
CA PHE A 164 10.57 -25.83 -16.26
C PHE A 164 11.48 -24.75 -16.86
N TRP A 165 11.56 -24.68 -18.20
CA TRP A 165 12.36 -23.68 -18.90
C TRP A 165 11.84 -22.26 -18.73
N ALA A 166 10.51 -22.07 -18.68
CA ALA A 166 9.92 -20.76 -18.41
C ALA A 166 10.24 -20.28 -16.98
N LYS A 167 10.18 -21.19 -15.99
CA LYS A 167 10.57 -20.91 -14.60
C LYS A 167 12.05 -20.57 -14.48
N LEU A 168 12.91 -21.35 -15.13
CA LEU A 168 14.35 -21.09 -15.17
C LEU A 168 14.66 -19.74 -15.83
N TRP A 169 14.03 -19.44 -16.97
CA TRP A 169 14.21 -18.15 -17.63
C TRP A 169 13.67 -16.96 -16.82
N ALA A 170 12.58 -17.13 -16.08
CA ALA A 170 12.09 -16.11 -15.16
C ALA A 170 13.10 -15.85 -14.03
N ALA A 171 13.67 -16.91 -13.44
CA ALA A 171 14.71 -16.77 -12.42
C ALA A 171 15.99 -16.10 -12.94
N ILE A 172 16.45 -16.46 -14.14
CA ILE A 172 17.61 -15.82 -14.78
C ILE A 172 17.32 -14.35 -15.09
N ARG A 173 16.13 -14.02 -15.60
CA ARG A 173 15.74 -12.61 -15.84
C ARG A 173 15.68 -11.81 -14.54
N ALA A 174 15.11 -12.37 -13.48
CA ALA A 174 15.09 -11.73 -12.16
C ALA A 174 16.51 -11.49 -11.64
N TRP A 175 17.42 -12.45 -11.82
CA TRP A 175 18.83 -12.32 -11.45
C TRP A 175 19.57 -11.25 -12.27
N ILE A 176 19.37 -11.19 -13.59
CA ILE A 176 20.03 -10.21 -14.47
C ILE A 176 19.49 -8.79 -14.28
N THR A 177 18.18 -8.64 -14.12
CA THR A 177 17.54 -7.32 -14.04
C THR A 177 17.61 -6.70 -12.66
N GLY A 178 18.10 -7.43 -11.64
CA GLY A 178 18.06 -7.01 -10.23
C GLY A 178 16.65 -6.93 -9.66
N LYS A 179 15.61 -7.01 -10.49
CA LYS A 179 14.23 -7.21 -10.10
C LYS A 179 14.03 -8.68 -9.75
N GLN A 180 14.63 -9.12 -8.65
CA GLN A 180 13.84 -10.01 -7.82
C GLN A 180 12.55 -9.24 -7.54
N GLU A 181 11.38 -9.87 -7.65
CA GLU A 181 10.22 -9.36 -6.92
C GLU A 181 10.64 -9.44 -5.45
N LEU A 182 11.39 -8.43 -4.99
CA LEU A 182 11.85 -8.35 -3.64
C LEU A 182 10.56 -8.25 -2.83
N ILE A 183 10.36 -9.34 -2.12
CA ILE A 183 9.28 -9.54 -1.17
C ILE A 183 9.70 -8.68 0.02
N GLU A 184 9.69 -7.37 -0.13
CA GLU A 184 10.05 -6.43 0.92
C GLU A 184 8.80 -5.59 1.21
N CYS A 185 8.49 -5.47 2.49
CA CYS A 185 7.33 -4.74 3.00
C CYS A 185 7.81 -3.48 3.73
N ASN A 186 8.77 -2.77 3.14
CA ASN A 186 9.44 -1.66 3.79
C ASN A 186 8.70 -0.33 3.62
N ALA A 187 7.55 -0.32 2.93
CA ALA A 187 6.75 0.86 2.63
C ALA A 187 7.53 2.04 2.01
N ASP A 188 8.61 1.74 1.26
CA ASP A 188 9.46 2.77 0.63
C ASP A 188 8.85 3.37 -0.63
N GLU A 189 7.86 2.71 -1.22
CA GLU A 189 7.20 3.15 -2.45
C GLU A 189 5.68 3.28 -2.23
N PRO A 190 5.06 4.42 -2.64
CA PRO A 190 5.70 5.59 -3.24
C PRO A 190 6.44 6.45 -2.19
N ARG A 191 7.63 6.95 -2.54
CA ARG A 191 8.51 7.70 -1.63
C ARG A 191 7.87 8.99 -1.12
N CYS A 192 7.07 9.64 -1.96
CA CYS A 192 6.32 10.84 -1.58
C CYS A 192 5.44 10.61 -0.35
N MET A 193 4.73 9.48 -0.26
CA MET A 193 3.86 9.16 0.88
C MET A 193 4.65 8.93 2.16
N ARG A 194 5.75 8.18 2.07
CA ARG A 194 6.66 8.00 3.21
C ARG A 194 7.17 9.36 3.72
N ARG A 195 7.64 10.22 2.81
CA ARG A 195 8.14 11.57 3.14
C ARG A 195 7.08 12.46 3.81
N ILE A 196 5.83 12.40 3.34
CA ILE A 196 4.70 13.13 3.95
C ILE A 196 4.51 12.65 5.38
N ILE A 197 4.38 11.34 5.58
CA ILE A 197 4.05 10.74 6.88
C ILE A 197 5.17 10.94 7.89
N GLU A 198 6.43 10.80 7.47
CA GLU A 198 7.59 11.00 8.34
C GLU A 198 7.73 12.45 8.84
N LYS A 199 7.17 13.43 8.13
CA LYS A 199 7.14 14.84 8.57
C LYS A 199 5.90 15.24 9.36
N LEU A 200 4.84 14.43 9.35
CA LEU A 200 3.63 14.73 10.09
C LEU A 200 3.89 14.69 11.62
N PRO A 201 3.34 15.65 12.38
CA PRO A 201 3.34 15.56 13.84
C PRO A 201 2.57 14.32 14.31
N LEU A 202 2.87 13.85 15.52
CA LEU A 202 2.28 12.60 16.05
C LEU A 202 0.76 12.64 16.06
N GLU A 203 0.17 13.77 16.45
CA GLU A 203 -1.27 13.97 16.52
C GLU A 203 -1.93 13.81 15.15
N ALA A 204 -1.36 14.45 14.13
CA ALA A 204 -1.86 14.34 12.76
C ALA A 204 -1.66 12.94 12.17
N ARG A 205 -0.59 12.23 12.55
CA ARG A 205 -0.39 10.82 12.17
C ARG A 205 -1.47 9.92 12.75
N VAL A 206 -1.79 10.07 14.03
CA VAL A 206 -2.85 9.31 14.70
C VAL A 206 -4.22 9.62 14.07
N GLU A 207 -4.47 10.88 13.75
CA GLU A 207 -5.70 11.30 13.06
C GLU A 207 -5.80 10.71 11.65
N LEU A 208 -4.72 10.79 10.86
CA LEU A 208 -4.64 10.22 9.52
C LEU A 208 -4.88 8.71 9.54
N ASP A 209 -4.25 8.02 10.47
CA ASP A 209 -4.38 6.57 10.62
C ASP A 209 -5.82 6.17 10.96
N ARG A 210 -6.46 6.87 11.90
CA ARG A 210 -7.88 6.67 12.23
C ARG A 210 -8.79 6.98 11.03
N ALA A 211 -8.52 8.06 10.29
CA ALA A 211 -9.31 8.43 9.12
C ALA A 211 -9.22 7.36 8.03
N ALA A 212 -8.03 6.81 7.79
CA ALA A 212 -7.83 5.71 6.85
C ALA A 212 -8.51 4.40 7.30
N GLU A 213 -8.55 4.11 8.60
CA GLU A 213 -9.27 2.95 9.14
C GLU A 213 -10.79 3.06 9.02
N THR A 214 -11.32 4.25 9.28
CA THR A 214 -12.77 4.54 9.29
C THR A 214 -13.32 4.93 7.92
N GLU A 215 -12.48 4.91 6.89
CA GLU A 215 -12.82 5.30 5.52
C GLU A 215 -13.32 6.76 5.43
N ASP A 216 -12.85 7.63 6.33
CA ASP A 216 -13.06 9.08 6.25
C ASP A 216 -12.11 9.70 5.23
N VAL A 217 -12.52 9.58 3.98
CA VAL A 217 -11.79 10.04 2.79
C VAL A 217 -11.45 11.53 2.85
N ALA A 218 -12.37 12.36 3.37
CA ALA A 218 -12.19 13.81 3.39
C ALA A 218 -11.05 14.19 4.34
N THR A 219 -11.00 13.59 5.53
CA THR A 219 -9.93 13.84 6.50
C THR A 219 -8.58 13.35 5.99
N VAL A 220 -8.53 12.18 5.35
CA VAL A 220 -7.29 11.67 4.70
C VAL A 220 -6.77 12.66 3.65
N GLU A 221 -7.64 13.13 2.76
CA GLU A 221 -7.25 14.06 1.68
C GLU A 221 -6.80 15.42 2.24
N ASN A 222 -7.48 15.94 3.26
CA ASN A 222 -7.12 17.21 3.89
C ASN A 222 -5.73 17.14 4.52
N ILE A 223 -5.47 16.15 5.38
CA ILE A 223 -4.16 16.03 6.08
C ILE A 223 -3.02 15.89 5.07
N ILE A 224 -3.20 15.04 4.05
CA ILE A 224 -2.17 14.81 3.03
C ILE A 224 -1.93 16.07 2.20
N THR A 225 -2.98 16.77 1.79
CA THR A 225 -2.87 17.98 0.97
C THR A 225 -2.22 19.13 1.74
N GLU A 226 -2.60 19.31 3.01
CA GLU A 226 -2.00 20.32 3.88
C GLU A 226 -0.50 20.09 4.05
N GLU A 227 -0.07 18.85 4.28
CA GLU A 227 1.35 18.55 4.42
C GLU A 227 2.10 18.60 3.07
N LEU A 228 1.45 18.26 1.94
CA LEU A 228 2.04 18.40 0.61
C LEU A 228 2.50 19.84 0.32
N ILE A 229 1.78 20.85 0.83
CA ILE A 229 2.11 22.28 0.67
C ILE A 229 3.45 22.61 1.34
N ASN A 230 3.89 21.83 2.32
CA ASN A 230 5.18 21.99 3.00
C ASN A 230 6.31 21.16 2.39
N GLN A 231 6.01 20.30 1.40
CA GLN A 231 7.00 19.47 0.72
C GLN A 231 7.61 20.18 -0.51
N PRO A 232 8.83 19.79 -0.94
CA PRO A 232 9.42 20.31 -2.18
C PRO A 232 8.58 19.97 -3.40
N GLN A 233 8.77 20.76 -4.46
CA GLN A 233 8.04 20.58 -5.73
C GLN A 233 8.19 19.17 -6.32
N SER A 234 9.37 18.55 -6.17
CA SER A 234 9.63 17.18 -6.62
C SER A 234 8.68 16.17 -5.98
N ALA A 235 8.49 16.24 -4.65
CA ALA A 235 7.60 15.35 -3.92
C ALA A 235 6.11 15.56 -4.29
N ARG A 236 5.71 16.81 -4.57
CA ARG A 236 4.35 17.11 -5.03
C ARG A 236 4.08 16.52 -6.41
N VAL A 237 5.02 16.68 -7.34
CA VAL A 237 4.90 16.11 -8.69
C VAL A 237 4.86 14.59 -8.63
N GLU A 238 5.70 13.97 -7.80
CA GLU A 238 5.68 12.52 -7.57
C GLU A 238 4.33 12.04 -7.04
N TYR A 239 3.77 12.73 -6.03
CA TYR A 239 2.45 12.40 -5.47
C TYR A 239 1.35 12.50 -6.52
N GLU A 240 1.30 13.59 -7.31
CA GLU A 240 0.28 13.75 -8.35
C GLU A 240 0.40 12.68 -9.45
N LEU A 241 1.62 12.36 -9.88
CA LEU A 241 1.85 11.28 -10.85
C LEU A 241 1.38 9.93 -10.29
N TRP A 242 1.73 9.62 -9.05
CA TRP A 242 1.28 8.40 -8.38
C TRP A 242 -0.25 8.36 -8.21
N LYS A 243 -0.87 9.43 -7.68
CA LYS A 243 -2.33 9.54 -7.49
C LYS A 243 -3.09 9.43 -8.81
N SER A 244 -2.57 10.01 -9.89
CA SER A 244 -3.20 9.92 -11.21
C SER A 244 -3.14 8.50 -11.82
N ALA A 245 -2.13 7.70 -11.45
CA ALA A 245 -2.00 6.31 -11.91
C ALA A 245 -2.96 5.33 -11.19
N ASN A 246 -3.64 5.80 -10.14
CA ASN A 246 -4.59 5.03 -9.33
C ASN A 246 -6.05 5.22 -9.78
N VAL A 247 -6.27 5.88 -10.94
CA VAL A 247 -7.60 5.95 -11.56
C VAL A 247 -7.98 4.57 -12.12
N PRO A 248 -9.21 4.08 -11.83
CA PRO A 248 -9.68 2.81 -12.38
C PRO A 248 -9.69 2.80 -13.92
N PRO A 249 -9.23 1.72 -14.56
CA PRO A 249 -9.18 1.64 -16.01
C PRO A 249 -10.59 1.54 -16.62
N GLN A 250 -10.76 2.04 -17.85
CA GLN A 250 -12.07 2.11 -18.51
C GLN A 250 -12.79 0.75 -18.57
N PRO A 251 -12.14 -0.38 -18.88
CA PRO A 251 -12.83 -1.67 -18.89
C PRO A 251 -13.39 -2.10 -17.53
N LEU A 252 -12.79 -1.66 -16.42
CA LEU A 252 -13.35 -1.90 -15.09
C LEU A 252 -14.58 -1.02 -14.85
N LEU A 253 -14.52 0.24 -15.28
CA LEU A 253 -15.66 1.17 -15.22
C LEU A 253 -16.83 0.65 -16.06
N ASP A 254 -16.57 0.08 -17.23
CA ASP A 254 -17.60 -0.52 -18.09
C ASP A 254 -18.26 -1.72 -17.40
N ILE A 255 -17.49 -2.60 -16.73
CA ILE A 255 -18.06 -3.69 -15.92
C ILE A 255 -18.97 -3.15 -14.81
N ILE A 256 -18.60 -2.03 -14.18
CA ILE A 256 -19.39 -1.42 -13.11
C ILE A 256 -20.66 -0.75 -13.68
N ALA A 257 -20.54 -0.07 -14.83
CA ALA A 257 -21.64 0.66 -15.47
C ALA A 257 -22.65 -0.27 -16.16
N ASP A 258 -22.20 -1.40 -16.70
CA ASP A 258 -23.05 -2.37 -17.42
C ASP A 258 -23.92 -3.23 -16.48
N LYS A 259 -23.80 -3.05 -15.16
CA LYS A 259 -24.58 -3.81 -14.17
C LYS A 259 -26.07 -3.53 -14.33
N THR A 260 -26.84 -4.60 -14.43
CA THR A 260 -28.31 -4.52 -14.35
C THR A 260 -28.77 -4.26 -12.92
N ASP A 261 -29.96 -3.66 -12.75
CA ASP A 261 -30.59 -3.47 -11.43
C ASP A 261 -30.76 -4.79 -10.65
N THR A 262 -30.87 -5.91 -11.37
CA THR A 262 -30.94 -7.24 -10.76
C THR A 262 -29.59 -7.71 -10.25
N GLU A 263 -28.51 -7.49 -10.99
CA GLU A 263 -27.16 -7.83 -10.58
C GLU A 263 -26.71 -6.96 -9.41
N GLU A 264 -26.98 -5.65 -9.43
CA GLU A 264 -26.59 -4.78 -8.32
C GLU A 264 -27.29 -5.19 -7.02
N ARG A 265 -28.59 -5.51 -7.08
CA ARG A 265 -29.31 -6.06 -5.92
C ARG A 265 -28.79 -7.42 -5.45
N ALA A 266 -28.32 -8.26 -6.37
CA ALA A 266 -27.73 -9.54 -6.02
C ALA A 266 -26.37 -9.33 -5.34
N LEU A 267 -25.51 -8.50 -5.91
CA LEU A 267 -24.22 -8.12 -5.33
C LEU A 267 -24.39 -7.52 -3.94
N GLU A 268 -25.35 -6.62 -3.74
CA GLU A 268 -25.59 -6.03 -2.43
C GLU A 268 -25.97 -7.06 -1.36
N ARG A 269 -26.73 -8.10 -1.74
CA ARG A 269 -27.00 -9.23 -0.85
C ARG A 269 -25.73 -10.04 -0.58
N LEU A 270 -24.92 -10.32 -1.59
CA LEU A 270 -23.66 -11.04 -1.41
C LEU A 270 -22.72 -10.29 -0.46
N ARG A 271 -22.65 -8.95 -0.57
CA ARG A 271 -21.90 -8.07 0.32
C ARG A 271 -22.44 -8.14 1.75
N THR A 272 -23.76 -8.06 1.93
CA THR A 272 -24.41 -8.12 3.25
C THR A 272 -24.13 -9.45 3.98
N TYR A 273 -24.00 -10.54 3.23
CA TYR A 273 -23.69 -11.87 3.77
C TYR A 273 -22.20 -12.24 3.68
N ASP A 274 -21.33 -11.29 3.34
CA ASP A 274 -19.88 -11.48 3.28
C ASP A 274 -19.44 -12.64 2.36
N LEU A 275 -20.19 -12.89 1.27
CA LEU A 275 -19.98 -14.02 0.36
C LEU A 275 -18.88 -13.73 -0.67
N LEU A 276 -17.65 -13.55 -0.18
CA LEU A 276 -16.47 -13.15 -0.97
C LEU A 276 -16.25 -14.02 -2.21
N ASN A 277 -16.36 -15.35 -2.08
CA ASN A 277 -16.16 -16.28 -3.19
C ASN A 277 -17.20 -16.08 -4.31
N SER A 278 -18.46 -15.81 -3.96
CA SER A 278 -19.51 -15.55 -4.96
C SER A 278 -19.30 -14.20 -5.67
N ILE A 279 -18.83 -13.19 -4.94
CA ILE A 279 -18.47 -11.88 -5.52
C ILE A 279 -17.27 -12.06 -6.48
N LYS A 280 -16.27 -12.86 -6.07
CA LYS A 280 -15.11 -13.21 -6.89
C LYS A 280 -15.52 -13.93 -8.18
N ASP A 281 -16.41 -14.91 -8.10
CA ASP A 281 -16.90 -15.62 -9.28
C ASP A 281 -17.65 -14.71 -10.26
N TYR A 282 -18.44 -13.75 -9.73
CA TYR A 282 -19.08 -12.72 -10.55
C TYR A 282 -18.04 -11.88 -11.30
N TYR A 283 -17.09 -11.28 -10.59
CA TYR A 283 -16.07 -10.43 -11.24
C TYR A 283 -15.16 -11.24 -12.17
N ARG A 284 -14.84 -12.50 -11.85
CA ARG A 284 -14.14 -13.42 -12.76
C ARG A 284 -14.89 -13.53 -14.09
N ALA A 285 -16.19 -13.84 -14.06
CA ALA A 285 -16.99 -13.99 -15.28
C ALA A 285 -17.06 -12.69 -16.09
N MET A 286 -17.24 -11.55 -15.42
CA MET A 286 -17.29 -10.25 -16.09
C MET A 286 -15.95 -9.87 -16.72
N ILE A 287 -14.83 -10.05 -16.01
CA ILE A 287 -13.49 -9.75 -16.53
C ILE A 287 -13.15 -10.69 -17.70
N GLU A 288 -13.39 -12.00 -17.56
CA GLU A 288 -13.06 -12.99 -18.58
C GLU A 288 -13.91 -12.87 -19.86
N SER A 289 -15.08 -12.21 -19.77
CA SER A 289 -15.91 -11.89 -20.94
C SER A 289 -15.35 -10.76 -21.81
N ARG A 290 -14.42 -9.95 -21.29
CA ARG A 290 -13.79 -8.82 -22.00
C ARG A 290 -12.62 -9.28 -22.87
N SER A 291 -12.15 -8.38 -23.73
CA SER A 291 -11.00 -8.67 -24.60
C SER A 291 -9.73 -8.93 -23.78
N GLN A 292 -8.74 -9.63 -24.36
CA GLN A 292 -7.48 -9.90 -23.66
C GLN A 292 -6.73 -8.60 -23.30
N ALA A 293 -6.86 -7.55 -24.10
CA ALA A 293 -6.25 -6.25 -23.81
C ALA A 293 -6.90 -5.62 -22.57
N ASP A 294 -8.23 -5.67 -22.48
CA ASP A 294 -8.99 -5.14 -21.34
C ASP A 294 -8.67 -5.89 -20.05
N GLN A 295 -8.62 -7.22 -20.12
CA GLN A 295 -8.25 -8.07 -18.98
C GLN A 295 -6.87 -7.69 -18.43
N GLU A 296 -5.91 -7.45 -19.32
CA GLU A 296 -4.55 -7.07 -18.97
C GLU A 296 -4.49 -5.66 -18.33
N GLU A 297 -5.33 -4.73 -18.77
CA GLU A 297 -5.42 -3.39 -18.18
C GLU A 297 -5.95 -3.44 -16.74
N ILE A 298 -7.04 -4.19 -16.51
CA ILE A 298 -7.59 -4.44 -15.17
C ILE A 298 -6.56 -5.15 -14.29
N ARG A 299 -5.89 -6.18 -14.83
CA ARG A 299 -4.84 -6.92 -14.11
C ARG A 299 -3.71 -6.00 -13.67
N ARG A 300 -3.23 -5.10 -14.54
CA ARG A 300 -2.16 -4.15 -14.20
C ARG A 300 -2.58 -3.17 -13.11
N PHE A 301 -3.85 -2.73 -13.12
CA PHE A 301 -4.37 -1.85 -12.08
C PHE A 301 -4.32 -2.52 -10.69
N PHE A 302 -4.90 -3.71 -10.55
CA PHE A 302 -4.88 -4.44 -9.28
C PHE A 302 -3.49 -4.96 -8.91
N GLN A 303 -2.64 -5.25 -9.89
CA GLN A 303 -1.23 -5.55 -9.63
C GLN A 303 -0.52 -4.35 -8.98
N ARG A 304 -0.73 -3.12 -9.48
CA ARG A 304 -0.16 -1.92 -8.84
C ARG A 304 -0.65 -1.77 -7.40
N MET A 305 -1.94 -1.94 -7.16
CA MET A 305 -2.51 -1.90 -5.79
C MET A 305 -1.83 -2.92 -4.88
N ASN A 306 -1.69 -4.15 -5.35
CA ASN A 306 -1.05 -5.25 -4.64
C ASN A 306 0.43 -4.96 -4.36
N ASP A 307 1.17 -4.48 -5.36
CA ASP A 307 2.60 -4.18 -5.24
C ASP A 307 2.85 -2.94 -4.35
N THR A 308 1.88 -2.01 -4.28
CA THR A 308 1.98 -0.76 -3.51
C THR A 308 1.67 -0.98 -2.03
N PHE A 309 0.58 -1.68 -1.68
CA PHE A 309 0.26 -1.90 -0.26
C PHE A 309 -0.48 -3.20 0.02
N ALA A 310 -1.40 -3.64 -0.84
CA ALA A 310 -2.35 -4.69 -0.48
C ALA A 310 -1.71 -6.07 -0.26
N ARG A 311 -0.48 -6.29 -0.74
CA ARG A 311 0.31 -7.49 -0.43
C ARG A 311 0.81 -7.51 1.03
N CYS A 312 1.19 -6.36 1.56
CA CYS A 312 1.84 -6.24 2.87
C CYS A 312 0.87 -5.77 3.97
N PHE A 313 -0.19 -5.05 3.58
CA PHE A 313 -1.19 -4.50 4.48
C PHE A 313 -2.57 -4.62 3.86
N ASN A 314 -3.38 -5.58 4.33
CA ASN A 314 -4.74 -5.78 3.85
C ASN A 314 -5.69 -6.06 5.02
N PRO A 315 -6.16 -5.02 5.73
CA PRO A 315 -7.04 -5.17 6.89
C PRO A 315 -8.44 -5.66 6.52
N ILE A 316 -8.78 -5.65 5.23
CA ILE A 316 -10.07 -6.14 4.72
C ILE A 316 -10.05 -7.67 4.67
N LYS A 317 -8.92 -8.29 4.33
CA LYS A 317 -8.76 -9.75 4.23
C LYS A 317 -9.25 -10.45 5.49
N ASP A 318 -8.86 -9.97 6.67
CA ASP A 318 -9.23 -10.57 7.95
C ASP A 318 -10.74 -10.53 8.25
N ARG A 319 -11.44 -9.49 7.77
CA ARG A 319 -12.91 -9.40 7.96
C ARG A 319 -13.63 -10.55 7.28
N TYR A 320 -13.05 -11.10 6.22
CA TYR A 320 -13.69 -12.07 5.33
C TYR A 320 -13.03 -13.46 5.32
N GLU A 321 -11.76 -13.59 5.74
CA GLU A 321 -11.01 -14.86 5.76
C GLU A 321 -11.37 -15.74 6.98
N TYR A 322 -11.93 -15.17 8.05
CA TYR A 322 -12.26 -15.87 9.31
C TYR A 322 -13.75 -16.23 9.50
N ARG A 323 -14.60 -16.14 8.47
CA ARG A 323 -16.05 -16.44 8.59
C ARG A 323 -16.49 -17.79 8.00
N TYR A 324 -15.56 -18.72 7.76
CA TYR A 324 -15.86 -20.08 7.29
C TYR A 324 -15.50 -21.17 8.29
#